data_AF-A0A2T3J3F9-F1
#
_entry.id   AF-A0A2T3J3F9-F1
#
_cell.length_a   1.000
_cell.length_b   1.000
_cell.length_c   1.000
_cell.angle_alpha   90.00
_cell.angle_beta   90.00
_cell.angle_gamma   90.00
#
_symmetry.space_group_name_H-M   'P 1'
#
loop_
_entity.id
_entity.type
_entity.pdbx_description
1 polymer ?
#
loop_
_entity_poly.entity_id
_entity_poly.type
_entity_poly.pdbx_seq_one_letter_code
_entity_poly.pdbx_strand_id
1 'polypeptide(L)'
;MTLSADLAPFWLGEPTQPTLESQLDWLFQCEPFFRLQYGEVGQPLSEWIGKHLDTTIQAFSQDVDTRQAVGASLWLKSFTAHLCSGLAALRLKFNRVPVLSIDFISLDVATNGKLKRVGIPTESSFFCLEEDPLAHSSQARVVESEQALDQHLSDLVIAIGQYLAPQFKEQKVNTPQFWGAIGYALGLVFQKLTQHGHDKALIDRLQPKADAWLAVILPDYAELNRVKAASQGKVGIYYIRRETCCLKYKLDGKKNCATCQQREPAEQLALYQSKVPV
;
A
#
# COMPACT_ATOMS: atom_id res chain seq x y z
N MET A 1 -8.13 17.44 -15.60
CA MET A 1 -8.67 16.60 -14.51
C MET A 1 -7.60 15.61 -14.11
N THR A 2 -7.28 15.61 -12.82
CA THR A 2 -6.25 14.78 -12.22
C THR A 2 -6.85 13.49 -11.66
N LEU A 3 -6.02 12.50 -11.36
CA LEU A 3 -6.51 11.23 -10.82
C LEU A 3 -7.20 11.44 -9.46
N SER A 4 -6.67 12.30 -8.59
CA SER A 4 -7.28 12.56 -7.27
C SER A 4 -8.69 13.14 -7.41
N ALA A 5 -8.89 14.11 -8.30
CA ALA A 5 -10.21 14.67 -8.59
C ALA A 5 -11.17 13.62 -9.20
N ASP A 6 -10.65 12.78 -10.10
CA ASP A 6 -11.42 11.72 -10.73
C ASP A 6 -11.86 10.60 -9.74
N LEU A 7 -11.07 10.37 -8.68
CA LEU A 7 -11.37 9.40 -7.62
C LEU A 7 -12.31 9.95 -6.54
N ALA A 8 -12.62 11.25 -6.53
CA ALA A 8 -13.50 11.86 -5.53
C ALA A 8 -14.82 11.09 -5.30
N PRO A 9 -15.51 10.54 -6.33
CA PRO A 9 -16.73 9.75 -6.13
C PRO A 9 -16.55 8.46 -5.30
N PHE A 10 -15.32 7.95 -5.18
CA PHE A 10 -15.03 6.75 -4.38
C PHE A 10 -14.81 7.05 -2.90
N TRP A 11 -14.55 8.31 -2.55
CA TRP A 11 -14.28 8.74 -1.19
C TRP A 11 -15.53 9.35 -0.57
N LEU A 12 -16.14 8.66 0.39
CA LEU A 12 -17.34 9.13 1.06
C LEU A 12 -17.00 9.87 2.35
N GLY A 13 -17.33 11.17 2.40
CA GLY A 13 -17.11 12.02 3.57
C GLY A 13 -15.74 12.69 3.59
N GLU A 14 -15.47 13.35 4.72
CA GLU A 14 -14.26 14.13 4.97
C GLU A 14 -13.82 13.98 6.45
N PRO A 15 -12.53 14.16 6.77
CA PRO A 15 -12.05 14.17 8.14
C PRO A 15 -12.58 15.38 8.92
N THR A 16 -12.61 15.27 10.24
CA THR A 16 -13.07 16.34 11.15
C THR A 16 -12.15 17.56 11.15
N GLN A 17 -10.86 17.35 10.91
CA GLN A 17 -9.85 18.40 10.83
C GLN A 17 -8.90 18.09 9.66
N PRO A 18 -8.29 19.13 9.04
CA PRO A 18 -7.35 18.93 7.95
C PRO A 18 -5.94 18.56 8.46
N THR A 19 -5.78 18.00 9.66
CA THR A 19 -4.49 17.53 10.18
C THR A 19 -4.13 16.17 9.60
N LEU A 20 -2.84 15.85 9.53
CA LEU A 20 -2.38 14.55 9.04
C LEU A 20 -2.89 13.39 9.93
N GLU A 21 -2.98 13.61 11.25
CA GLU A 21 -3.61 12.70 12.22
C GLU A 21 -5.06 12.38 11.85
N SER A 22 -5.90 13.43 11.76
CA SER A 22 -7.33 13.27 11.46
C SER A 22 -7.57 12.65 10.10
N GLN A 23 -6.69 12.89 9.12
CA GLN A 23 -6.76 12.26 7.80
C GLN A 23 -6.45 10.77 7.83
N LEU A 24 -5.40 10.34 8.54
CA LEU A 24 -5.06 8.92 8.68
C LEU A 24 -6.12 8.17 9.49
N ASP A 25 -6.62 8.78 10.55
CA ASP A 25 -7.72 8.20 11.33
C ASP A 25 -9.00 8.07 10.50
N TRP A 26 -9.34 9.09 9.72
CA TRP A 26 -10.47 9.03 8.80
C TRP A 26 -10.29 7.94 7.74
N LEU A 27 -9.09 7.81 7.16
CA LEU A 27 -8.80 6.73 6.20
C LEU A 27 -9.02 5.35 6.81
N PHE A 28 -8.55 5.13 8.04
CA PHE A 28 -8.77 3.88 8.77
C PHE A 28 -10.26 3.63 9.08
N GLN A 29 -11.02 4.66 9.44
CA GLN A 29 -12.45 4.56 9.70
C GLN A 29 -13.24 4.22 8.43
N CYS A 30 -12.92 4.85 7.30
CA CYS A 30 -13.54 4.58 6.02
C CYS A 30 -13.20 3.17 5.50
N GLU A 31 -11.95 2.75 5.64
CA GLU A 31 -11.48 1.42 5.26
C GLU A 31 -10.40 0.96 6.24
N PRO A 32 -10.71 0.02 7.16
CA PRO A 32 -9.76 -0.49 8.17
C PRO A 32 -8.52 -1.23 7.63
N PHE A 33 -8.39 -1.31 6.30
CA PHE A 33 -7.17 -1.74 5.63
C PHE A 33 -6.09 -0.66 5.59
N PHE A 34 -6.46 0.63 5.58
CA PHE A 34 -5.51 1.74 5.65
C PHE A 34 -5.05 1.92 7.10
N ARG A 35 -3.95 1.27 7.46
CA ARG A 35 -3.51 1.11 8.86
C ARG A 35 -2.26 1.91 9.24
N LEU A 36 -1.83 2.83 8.37
CA LEU A 36 -0.77 3.75 8.72
C LEU A 36 -1.28 4.68 9.83
N GLN A 37 -0.58 4.71 10.96
CA GLN A 37 -0.99 5.49 12.12
C GLN A 37 -0.14 6.74 12.28
N TYR A 38 -0.73 7.72 12.94
CA TYR A 38 -0.04 8.91 13.42
C TYR A 38 0.51 8.67 14.82
N GLY A 39 1.73 9.15 15.09
CA GLY A 39 2.45 8.93 16.33
C GLY A 39 3.46 7.78 16.26
N GLU A 40 4.52 7.91 17.07
CA GLU A 40 5.52 6.87 17.21
C GLU A 40 4.93 5.63 17.90
N VAL A 41 5.07 4.47 17.26
CA VAL A 41 4.61 3.18 17.80
C VAL A 41 5.81 2.26 18.01
N GLY A 42 6.01 1.80 19.24
CA GLY A 42 7.09 0.85 19.54
C GLY A 42 8.47 1.43 19.27
N GLN A 43 9.19 0.89 18.26
CA GLN A 43 10.59 1.22 17.98
C GLN A 43 10.80 1.77 16.56
N PRO A 44 11.79 2.66 16.34
CA PRO A 44 12.19 3.09 14.99
C PRO A 44 12.57 1.91 14.09
N LEU A 45 12.18 1.97 12.81
CA LEU A 45 12.39 0.92 11.81
C LEU A 45 13.87 0.60 11.62
N SER A 46 14.72 1.63 11.57
CA SER A 46 16.17 1.48 11.39
C SER A 46 16.82 0.70 12.53
N GLU A 47 16.47 1.06 13.77
CA GLU A 47 16.94 0.35 14.96
C GLU A 47 16.39 -1.07 15.01
N TRP A 48 15.10 -1.22 14.72
CA TRP A 48 14.42 -2.51 14.78
C TRP A 48 15.01 -3.50 13.79
N ILE A 49 15.32 -3.07 12.56
CA ILE A 49 15.88 -3.95 11.54
C ILE A 49 17.22 -4.55 11.97
N GLY A 50 18.13 -3.71 12.46
CA GLY A 50 19.47 -4.16 12.85
C GLY A 50 19.47 -5.11 14.06
N LYS A 51 18.44 -5.04 14.91
CA LYS A 51 18.38 -5.78 16.18
C LYS A 51 17.41 -6.97 16.17
N HIS A 52 16.32 -6.89 15.40
CA HIS A 52 15.12 -7.71 15.61
C HIS A 52 14.54 -8.34 14.35
N LEU A 53 15.01 -8.00 13.14
CA LEU A 53 14.42 -8.54 11.91
C LEU A 53 14.49 -10.07 11.85
N ASP A 54 15.68 -10.65 12.02
CA ASP A 54 15.89 -12.09 11.89
C ASP A 54 15.07 -12.91 12.91
N THR A 55 15.14 -12.52 14.19
CA THR A 55 14.38 -13.17 15.27
C THR A 55 12.88 -12.99 15.11
N THR A 56 12.43 -11.85 14.58
CA THR A 56 11.01 -11.63 14.25
C THR A 56 10.56 -12.56 13.13
N ILE A 57 11.31 -12.64 12.04
CA ILE A 57 10.95 -13.51 10.91
C ILE A 57 10.95 -14.98 11.37
N GLN A 58 11.89 -15.38 12.22
CA GLN A 58 11.90 -16.72 12.81
C GLN A 58 10.63 -16.99 13.63
N ALA A 59 10.32 -16.11 14.59
CA ALA A 59 9.14 -16.26 15.45
C ALA A 59 7.83 -16.26 14.64
N PHE A 60 7.72 -15.35 13.67
CA PHE A 60 6.56 -15.28 12.79
C PHE A 60 6.43 -16.53 11.91
N SER A 61 7.55 -17.04 11.38
CA SER A 61 7.56 -18.26 10.56
C SER A 61 7.11 -19.48 11.36
N GLN A 62 7.49 -19.57 12.63
CA GLN A 62 7.03 -20.61 13.55
C GLN A 62 5.53 -20.47 13.86
N ASP A 63 5.04 -19.26 14.13
CA ASP A 63 3.62 -19.00 14.43
C ASP A 63 2.69 -19.37 13.27
N VAL A 64 3.13 -19.15 12.02
CA VAL A 64 2.33 -19.47 10.81
C VAL A 64 2.70 -20.81 10.17
N ASP A 65 3.53 -21.60 10.85
CA ASP A 65 4.03 -22.92 10.42
C ASP A 65 4.59 -22.92 8.99
N THR A 66 5.70 -22.20 8.80
CA THR A 66 6.32 -22.07 7.49
C THR A 66 7.84 -21.94 7.52
N ARG A 67 8.46 -22.05 6.34
CA ARG A 67 9.89 -21.82 6.16
C ARG A 67 10.18 -20.31 6.15
N GLN A 68 11.37 -19.94 6.64
CA GLN A 68 11.82 -18.55 6.79
C GLN A 68 11.52 -17.65 5.58
N ALA A 69 11.84 -18.08 4.36
CA ALA A 69 11.59 -17.28 3.15
C ALA A 69 10.11 -16.95 2.91
N VAL A 70 9.21 -17.89 3.22
CA VAL A 70 7.76 -17.69 3.09
C VAL A 70 7.26 -16.78 4.21
N GLY A 71 7.73 -16.99 5.44
CA GLY A 71 7.44 -16.12 6.58
C GLY A 71 7.88 -14.67 6.32
N ALA A 72 9.11 -14.47 5.83
CA ALA A 72 9.64 -13.17 5.44
C ALA A 72 8.79 -12.49 4.37
N SER A 73 8.38 -13.23 3.33
CA SER A 73 7.52 -12.69 2.27
C SER A 73 6.13 -12.28 2.78
N LEU A 74 5.55 -13.07 3.69
CA LEU A 74 4.26 -12.78 4.30
C LEU A 74 4.34 -11.60 5.28
N TRP A 75 5.41 -11.51 6.05
CA TRP A 75 5.65 -10.39 6.96
C TRP A 75 5.86 -9.10 6.18
N LEU A 76 6.71 -9.12 5.14
CA LEU A 76 6.92 -7.99 4.23
C LEU A 76 5.59 -7.48 3.67
N LYS A 77 4.73 -8.40 3.21
CA LYS A 77 3.40 -8.04 2.70
C LYS A 77 2.56 -7.32 3.76
N SER A 78 2.64 -7.75 5.02
CA SER A 78 1.92 -7.08 6.12
C SER A 78 2.46 -5.67 6.34
N PHE A 79 3.79 -5.54 6.43
CA PHE A 79 4.46 -4.24 6.60
C PHE A 79 4.14 -3.28 5.46
N THR A 80 4.35 -3.68 4.20
CA THR A 80 4.07 -2.81 3.05
C THR A 80 2.59 -2.46 2.96
N ALA A 81 1.69 -3.38 3.31
CA ALA A 81 0.26 -3.08 3.35
C ALA A 81 -0.10 -2.00 4.38
N HIS A 82 0.53 -1.98 5.56
CA HIS A 82 0.27 -0.93 6.55
C HIS A 82 0.82 0.42 6.08
N LEU A 83 2.08 0.43 5.62
CA LEU A 83 2.76 1.66 5.23
C LEU A 83 2.30 2.21 3.88
N CYS A 84 2.53 1.46 2.79
CA CYS A 84 2.39 1.97 1.43
C CYS A 84 0.93 2.22 1.05
N SER A 85 -0.03 1.42 1.55
CA SER A 85 -1.45 1.68 1.26
C SER A 85 -1.95 2.96 1.93
N GLY A 86 -1.48 3.26 3.15
CA GLY A 86 -1.77 4.51 3.83
C GLY A 86 -1.17 5.72 3.12
N LEU A 87 0.10 5.62 2.69
CA LEU A 87 0.75 6.68 1.91
C LEU A 87 0.03 6.92 0.57
N ALA A 88 -0.34 5.86 -0.15
CA ALA A 88 -1.09 5.96 -1.40
C ALA A 88 -2.46 6.61 -1.20
N ALA A 89 -3.19 6.20 -0.15
CA ALA A 89 -4.50 6.76 0.17
C ALA A 89 -4.43 8.24 0.55
N LEU A 90 -3.43 8.62 1.35
CA LEU A 90 -3.17 10.02 1.72
C LEU A 90 -2.87 10.87 0.47
N ARG A 91 -2.03 10.37 -0.43
CA ARG A 91 -1.73 11.03 -1.71
C ARG A 91 -2.99 11.21 -2.56
N LEU A 92 -3.78 10.16 -2.76
CA LEU A 92 -4.90 10.15 -3.70
C LEU A 92 -6.18 10.82 -3.19
N LYS A 93 -6.40 10.87 -1.87
CA LYS A 93 -7.56 11.57 -1.27
C LYS A 93 -7.24 13.01 -0.91
N PHE A 94 -6.07 13.25 -0.30
CA PHE A 94 -5.77 14.53 0.34
C PHE A 94 -4.68 15.32 -0.37
N ASN A 95 -4.13 14.83 -1.49
CA ASN A 95 -3.01 15.46 -2.18
C ASN A 95 -1.82 15.76 -1.25
N ARG A 96 -1.52 14.82 -0.34
CA ARG A 96 -0.43 14.96 0.64
C ARG A 96 0.57 13.83 0.57
N VAL A 97 1.84 14.18 0.70
CA VAL A 97 2.95 13.23 0.82
C VAL A 97 3.83 13.63 2.01
N PRO A 98 3.92 12.82 3.07
CA PRO A 98 4.73 13.16 4.23
C PRO A 98 6.23 13.10 3.87
N VAL A 99 7.01 13.98 4.47
CA VAL A 99 8.47 13.98 4.36
C VAL A 99 9.02 13.05 5.44
N LEU A 100 9.33 11.81 5.08
CA LEU A 100 9.77 10.79 6.02
C LEU A 100 11.17 10.29 5.69
N SER A 101 12.00 10.18 6.72
CA SER A 101 13.20 9.33 6.70
C SER A 101 12.86 7.93 7.23
N ILE A 102 13.77 6.97 7.07
CA ILE A 102 13.62 5.63 7.63
C ILE A 102 13.43 5.66 9.15
N ASP A 103 14.16 6.53 9.84
CA ASP A 103 14.13 6.64 11.30
C ASP A 103 12.78 7.14 11.84
N PHE A 104 11.98 7.79 11.00
CA PHE A 104 10.65 8.28 11.35
C PHE A 104 9.57 7.21 11.24
N ILE A 105 9.84 6.10 10.56
CA ILE A 105 8.91 4.97 10.52
C ILE A 105 9.12 4.16 11.78
N SER A 106 8.05 3.90 12.52
CA SER A 106 8.09 3.16 13.78
C SER A 106 7.20 1.92 13.72
N LEU A 107 7.59 0.86 14.45
CA LEU A 107 6.97 -0.46 14.42
C LEU A 107 6.62 -0.95 15.82
N ASP A 108 5.41 -1.49 15.95
CA ASP A 108 5.00 -2.34 17.08
C ASP A 108 4.82 -3.77 16.58
N VAL A 109 5.67 -4.68 17.09
CA VAL A 109 5.70 -6.09 16.71
C VAL A 109 5.41 -6.94 17.94
N ALA A 110 4.48 -7.87 17.80
CA ALA A 110 4.14 -8.84 18.84
C ALA A 110 5.29 -9.83 19.11
N THR A 111 5.25 -10.49 20.27
CA THR A 111 6.25 -11.50 20.65
C THR A 111 6.30 -12.71 19.70
N ASN A 112 5.20 -13.04 19.03
CA ASN A 112 5.16 -14.06 17.97
C ASN A 112 5.56 -13.51 16.58
N GLY A 113 6.16 -12.33 16.52
CA GLY A 113 6.64 -11.68 15.31
C GLY A 113 5.56 -11.05 14.42
N LYS A 114 4.27 -11.09 14.82
CA LYS A 114 3.21 -10.41 14.06
C LYS A 114 3.34 -8.89 14.16
N LEU A 115 3.38 -8.22 13.01
CA LEU A 115 3.27 -6.77 12.95
C LEU A 115 1.89 -6.32 13.44
N LYS A 116 1.85 -5.43 14.44
CA LYS A 116 0.62 -4.84 14.96
C LYS A 116 0.33 -3.49 14.34
N ARG A 117 1.33 -2.60 14.35
CA ARG A 117 1.18 -1.19 13.96
C ARG A 117 2.43 -0.67 13.24
N VAL A 118 2.19 0.28 12.35
CA VAL A 118 3.22 1.11 11.71
C VAL A 118 2.81 2.56 11.91
N GLY A 119 3.71 3.36 12.46
CA GLY A 119 3.47 4.76 12.81
C GLY A 119 4.46 5.70 12.15
N ILE A 120 4.05 6.95 11.97
CA ILE A 120 4.90 8.07 11.52
C ILE A 120 4.79 9.25 12.50
N PRO A 121 5.77 10.15 12.59
CA PRO A 121 5.84 11.17 13.64
C PRO A 121 4.74 12.21 13.55
N THR A 122 4.36 12.76 14.71
CA THR A 122 3.32 13.78 14.87
C THR A 122 3.69 15.17 14.35
N GLU A 123 4.97 15.46 14.17
CA GLU A 123 5.45 16.72 13.61
C GLU A 123 6.18 16.52 12.29
N SER A 124 5.54 15.79 11.37
CA SER A 124 6.10 15.56 10.04
C SER A 124 5.79 16.72 9.10
N SER A 125 6.81 17.28 8.45
CA SER A 125 6.58 18.11 7.27
C SER A 125 5.91 17.28 6.16
N PHE A 126 5.18 17.91 5.26
CA PHE A 126 4.51 17.24 4.15
C PHE A 126 4.50 18.12 2.90
N PHE A 127 4.53 17.48 1.73
CA PHE A 127 4.23 18.11 0.45
C PHE A 127 2.72 18.19 0.24
N CYS A 128 2.24 19.30 -0.33
CA CYS A 128 0.83 19.53 -0.65
C CYS A 128 0.67 20.49 -1.84
N LEU A 129 -0.56 20.67 -2.32
CA LEU A 129 -0.89 21.69 -3.32
C LEU A 129 -1.24 23.03 -2.67
N GLU A 130 -1.31 24.10 -3.47
CA GLU A 130 -1.62 25.45 -2.99
C GLU A 130 -3.03 25.54 -2.37
N GLU A 131 -3.98 24.73 -2.85
CA GLU A 131 -5.36 24.69 -2.34
C GLU A 131 -5.52 23.89 -1.05
N ASP A 132 -4.46 23.28 -0.54
CA ASP A 132 -4.51 22.52 0.71
C ASP A 132 -4.84 23.44 1.91
N PRO A 133 -5.77 23.06 2.81
CA PRO A 133 -6.14 23.88 3.97
C PRO A 133 -4.97 24.24 4.91
N LEU A 134 -3.87 23.48 4.85
CA LEU A 134 -2.66 23.71 5.63
C LEU A 134 -1.48 24.22 4.78
N ALA A 135 -1.70 24.67 3.54
CA ALA A 135 -0.63 25.15 2.65
C ALA A 135 0.23 26.28 3.25
N HIS A 136 -0.32 27.06 4.19
CA HIS A 136 0.40 28.14 4.89
C HIS A 136 1.04 27.72 6.22
N SER A 137 0.92 26.45 6.61
CA SER A 137 1.59 25.92 7.81
C SER A 137 3.10 25.87 7.62
N SER A 138 3.87 26.04 8.69
CA SER A 138 5.33 25.86 8.68
C SER A 138 5.77 24.42 8.37
N GLN A 139 4.85 23.46 8.47
CA GLN A 139 5.08 22.05 8.13
C GLN A 139 4.79 21.75 6.65
N ALA A 140 4.11 22.64 5.93
CA ALA A 140 3.73 22.43 4.53
C ALA A 140 4.85 22.83 3.57
N ARG A 141 5.02 22.03 2.52
CA ARG A 141 5.87 22.30 1.37
C ARG A 141 4.99 22.28 0.13
N VAL A 142 4.57 23.46 -0.32
CA VAL A 142 3.68 23.58 -1.48
C VAL A 142 4.46 23.22 -2.75
N VAL A 143 3.87 22.34 -3.58
CA VAL A 143 4.39 21.96 -4.90
C VAL A 143 3.41 22.38 -5.98
N GLU A 144 3.91 22.47 -7.22
CA GLU A 144 3.20 23.07 -8.34
C GLU A 144 2.13 22.18 -8.97
N SER A 145 2.14 20.87 -8.68
CA SER A 145 1.26 19.93 -9.36
C SER A 145 1.10 18.59 -8.65
N GLU A 146 0.05 17.86 -9.05
CA GLU A 146 -0.16 16.47 -8.65
C GLU A 146 0.95 15.54 -9.16
N GLN A 147 1.56 15.84 -10.30
CA GLN A 147 2.71 15.09 -10.82
C GLN A 147 3.93 15.26 -9.91
N ALA A 148 4.16 16.45 -9.35
CA ALA A 148 5.23 16.67 -8.38
C ALA A 148 4.98 15.89 -7.07
N LEU A 149 3.74 15.83 -6.61
CA LEU A 149 3.37 14.98 -5.47
C LEU A 149 3.59 13.49 -5.78
N ASP A 150 3.24 13.02 -6.98
CA ASP A 150 3.48 11.63 -7.39
C ASP A 150 4.99 11.32 -7.43
N GLN A 151 5.81 12.26 -7.89
CA GLN A 151 7.26 12.13 -7.87
C GLN A 151 7.80 12.04 -6.43
N HIS A 152 7.34 12.92 -5.52
CA HIS A 152 7.76 12.85 -4.11
C HIS A 152 7.32 11.55 -3.42
N LEU A 153 6.14 11.03 -3.74
CA LEU A 153 5.72 9.71 -3.24
C LEU A 153 6.60 8.59 -3.81
N SER A 154 6.91 8.65 -5.11
CA SER A 154 7.81 7.70 -5.78
C SER A 154 9.19 7.69 -5.11
N ASP A 155 9.80 8.87 -4.93
CA ASP A 155 11.11 9.02 -4.27
C ASP A 155 11.11 8.46 -2.84
N LEU A 156 10.06 8.77 -2.06
CA LEU A 156 9.89 8.25 -0.70
C LEU A 156 9.82 6.72 -0.70
N VAL A 157 8.96 6.14 -1.54
CA VAL A 157 8.78 4.69 -1.62
C VAL A 157 10.04 4.00 -2.10
N ILE A 158 10.74 4.57 -3.09
CA ILE A 158 12.01 4.05 -3.60
C ILE A 158 13.08 4.10 -2.52
N ALA A 159 13.22 5.21 -1.78
CA ALA A 159 14.19 5.32 -0.70
C ALA A 159 13.95 4.27 0.41
N ILE A 160 12.68 4.08 0.82
CA ILE A 160 12.29 3.02 1.76
C ILE A 160 12.61 1.64 1.20
N GLY A 161 12.24 1.38 -0.05
CA GLY A 161 12.48 0.09 -0.69
C GLY A 161 13.97 -0.22 -0.85
N GLN A 162 14.80 0.75 -1.23
CA GLN A 162 16.25 0.60 -1.37
C GLN A 162 16.93 0.30 -0.03
N TYR A 163 16.48 0.93 1.06
CA TYR A 163 16.98 0.64 2.40
C TYR A 163 16.65 -0.80 2.84
N LEU A 164 15.42 -1.25 2.57
CA LEU A 164 14.89 -2.53 3.04
C LEU A 164 15.27 -3.74 2.15
N ALA A 165 15.46 -3.54 0.85
CA ALA A 165 15.68 -4.63 -0.10
C ALA A 165 16.90 -5.52 0.25
N PRO A 166 18.07 -4.97 0.66
CA PRO A 166 19.20 -5.79 1.10
C PRO A 166 18.87 -6.67 2.31
N GLN A 167 18.14 -6.12 3.28
CA GLN A 167 17.76 -6.81 4.52
C GLN A 167 16.83 -8.01 4.22
N PHE A 168 15.85 -7.82 3.34
CA PHE A 168 14.94 -8.88 2.93
C PHE A 168 15.58 -9.90 1.97
N LYS A 169 16.61 -9.51 1.22
CA LYS A 169 17.42 -10.43 0.43
C LYS A 169 18.16 -11.44 1.32
N GLU A 170 18.67 -11.00 2.48
CA GLU A 170 19.27 -11.90 3.48
C GLU A 170 18.24 -12.91 4.02
N GLN A 171 17.00 -12.46 4.20
CA GLN A 171 15.83 -13.28 4.55
C GLN A 171 15.27 -14.12 3.38
N LYS A 172 16.02 -14.25 2.29
CA LYS A 172 15.70 -15.06 1.08
C LYS A 172 14.45 -14.60 0.31
N VAL A 173 14.07 -13.33 0.43
CA VAL A 173 13.07 -12.71 -0.45
C VAL A 173 13.81 -12.12 -1.65
N ASN A 174 13.45 -12.56 -2.87
CA ASN A 174 14.11 -12.07 -4.07
C ASN A 174 13.62 -10.66 -4.47
N THR A 175 14.41 -9.96 -5.28
CA THR A 175 14.13 -8.56 -5.69
C THR A 175 12.74 -8.38 -6.31
N PRO A 176 12.29 -9.21 -7.28
CA PRO A 176 10.93 -9.08 -7.81
C PRO A 176 9.86 -9.27 -6.73
N GLN A 177 9.98 -10.28 -5.85
CA GLN A 177 9.00 -10.48 -4.78
C GLN A 177 8.94 -9.30 -3.80
N PHE A 178 10.09 -8.69 -3.51
CA PHE A 178 10.18 -7.54 -2.63
C PHE A 178 9.44 -6.33 -3.21
N TRP A 179 9.83 -5.88 -4.40
CA TRP A 179 9.20 -4.73 -5.06
C TRP A 179 7.76 -5.02 -5.48
N GLY A 180 7.48 -6.27 -5.84
CA GLY A 180 6.13 -6.75 -6.10
C GLY A 180 5.20 -6.62 -4.89
N ALA A 181 5.70 -6.78 -3.66
CA ALA A 181 4.93 -6.58 -2.45
C ALA A 181 4.65 -5.08 -2.17
N ILE A 182 5.59 -4.20 -2.50
CA ILE A 182 5.42 -2.74 -2.42
C ILE A 182 4.37 -2.28 -3.44
N GLY A 183 4.55 -2.61 -4.73
CA GLY A 183 3.61 -2.24 -5.78
C GLY A 183 2.21 -2.80 -5.55
N TYR A 184 2.10 -4.03 -5.01
CA TYR A 184 0.80 -4.59 -4.62
C TYR A 184 0.14 -3.75 -3.52
N ALA A 185 0.89 -3.33 -2.49
CA ALA A 185 0.37 -2.53 -1.40
C ALA A 185 -0.06 -1.12 -1.83
N LEU A 186 0.68 -0.49 -2.75
CA LEU A 186 0.28 0.77 -3.37
C LEU A 186 -1.03 0.62 -4.16
N GLY A 187 -1.14 -0.42 -4.98
CA GLY A 187 -2.34 -0.67 -5.78
C GLY A 187 -3.58 -1.03 -4.93
N LEU A 188 -3.41 -1.54 -3.72
CA LEU A 188 -4.54 -1.97 -2.87
C LEU A 188 -5.54 -0.84 -2.58
N VAL A 189 -5.13 0.42 -2.61
CA VAL A 189 -6.04 1.57 -2.48
C VAL A 189 -7.21 1.49 -3.48
N PHE A 190 -6.92 1.21 -4.76
CA PHE A 190 -7.94 1.09 -5.81
C PHE A 190 -8.86 -0.10 -5.57
N GLN A 191 -8.30 -1.25 -5.23
CA GLN A 191 -9.08 -2.45 -4.93
C GLN A 191 -10.01 -2.22 -3.72
N LYS A 192 -9.53 -1.52 -2.70
CA LYS A 192 -10.30 -1.29 -1.47
C LYS A 192 -11.42 -0.30 -1.64
N LEU A 193 -11.15 0.83 -2.29
CA LEU A 193 -12.16 1.83 -2.63
C LEU A 193 -13.34 1.27 -3.42
N THR A 194 -13.10 0.20 -4.17
CA THR A 194 -14.10 -0.35 -5.08
C THR A 194 -14.63 -1.72 -4.65
N GLN A 195 -14.25 -2.23 -3.48
CA GLN A 195 -14.60 -3.60 -3.05
C GLN A 195 -16.11 -3.82 -2.87
N HIS A 196 -16.89 -2.75 -2.69
CA HIS A 196 -18.35 -2.78 -2.55
C HIS A 196 -19.10 -2.50 -3.86
N GLY A 197 -18.39 -2.42 -4.98
CA GLY A 197 -18.97 -2.16 -6.29
C GLY A 197 -19.20 -0.67 -6.55
N HIS A 198 -18.89 -0.25 -7.78
CA HIS A 198 -19.24 1.07 -8.32
C HIS A 198 -19.78 0.95 -9.72
N ASP A 199 -20.29 2.06 -10.26
CA ASP A 199 -20.72 2.12 -11.65
C ASP A 199 -19.60 1.64 -12.60
N LYS A 200 -19.95 0.68 -13.45
CA LYS A 200 -19.03 0.05 -14.40
C LYS A 200 -18.38 1.07 -15.33
N ALA A 201 -19.12 2.07 -15.82
CA ALA A 201 -18.56 3.05 -16.74
C ALA A 201 -17.51 3.92 -16.04
N LEU A 202 -17.73 4.25 -14.76
CA LEU A 202 -16.73 4.93 -13.94
C LEU A 202 -15.47 4.05 -13.74
N ILE A 203 -15.66 2.78 -13.38
CA ILE A 203 -14.58 1.80 -13.19
C ILE A 203 -13.72 1.64 -14.45
N ASP A 204 -14.37 1.39 -15.59
CA ASP A 204 -13.69 1.16 -16.87
C ASP A 204 -12.94 2.43 -17.33
N ARG A 205 -13.51 3.61 -17.12
CA ARG A 205 -12.89 4.90 -17.46
C ARG A 205 -11.63 5.19 -16.65
N LEU A 206 -11.64 4.86 -15.35
CA LEU A 206 -10.53 5.20 -14.45
C LEU A 206 -9.47 4.10 -14.35
N GLN A 207 -9.75 2.87 -14.78
CA GLN A 207 -8.79 1.76 -14.71
C GLN A 207 -7.44 2.09 -15.38
N PRO A 208 -7.38 2.63 -16.61
CA PRO A 208 -6.10 2.92 -17.26
C PRO A 208 -5.30 4.00 -16.52
N LYS A 209 -5.99 4.98 -15.90
CA LYS A 209 -5.35 6.04 -15.11
C LYS A 209 -4.77 5.49 -13.81
N ALA A 210 -5.50 4.61 -13.13
CA ALA A 210 -5.02 3.95 -11.92
C ALA A 210 -3.81 3.04 -12.21
N ASP A 211 -3.84 2.29 -13.32
CA ASP A 211 -2.73 1.44 -13.75
C ASP A 211 -1.49 2.26 -14.12
N ALA A 212 -1.68 3.38 -14.83
CA ALA A 212 -0.60 4.30 -15.18
C ALA A 212 0.00 4.98 -13.94
N TRP A 213 -0.82 5.42 -12.99
CA TRP A 213 -0.34 6.02 -11.75
C TRP A 213 0.53 5.04 -10.95
N LEU A 214 0.12 3.77 -10.84
CA LEU A 214 0.94 2.76 -10.16
C LEU A 214 2.30 2.58 -10.83
N ALA A 215 2.36 2.64 -12.17
CA ALA A 215 3.61 2.59 -12.91
C ALA A 215 4.50 3.82 -12.67
N VAL A 216 3.92 5.01 -12.44
CA VAL A 216 4.67 6.24 -12.11
C VAL A 216 5.31 6.17 -10.72
N ILE A 217 4.60 5.61 -9.73
CA ILE A 217 5.11 5.50 -8.35
C ILE A 217 6.22 4.45 -8.23
N LEU A 218 6.27 3.46 -9.13
CA LEU A 218 7.25 2.37 -9.08
C LEU A 218 7.85 2.09 -10.48
N PRO A 219 8.56 3.05 -11.10
CA PRO A 219 8.88 3.04 -12.54
C PRO A 219 9.74 1.85 -12.98
N ASP A 220 10.77 1.51 -12.20
CA ASP A 220 11.69 0.40 -12.50
C ASP A 220 11.06 -1.00 -12.32
N TYR A 221 9.84 -1.05 -11.79
CA TYR A 221 9.14 -2.28 -11.43
C TYR A 221 7.66 -2.24 -11.86
N ALA A 222 7.34 -1.39 -12.84
CA ALA A 222 5.98 -1.10 -13.26
C ALA A 222 5.22 -2.35 -13.74
N GLU A 223 5.93 -3.35 -14.27
CA GLU A 223 5.38 -4.61 -14.76
C GLU A 223 5.00 -5.59 -13.65
N LEU A 224 5.51 -5.42 -12.42
CA LEU A 224 5.27 -6.39 -11.35
C LEU A 224 3.83 -6.40 -10.84
N ASN A 225 3.10 -5.30 -11.03
CA ASN A 225 1.71 -5.17 -10.60
C ASN A 225 0.91 -4.36 -11.62
N ARG A 226 -0.36 -4.72 -11.79
CA ARG A 226 -1.31 -3.99 -12.64
C ARG A 226 -2.64 -3.82 -11.94
N VAL A 227 -3.22 -2.63 -12.05
CA VAL A 227 -4.61 -2.39 -11.66
C VAL A 227 -5.49 -2.90 -12.79
N LYS A 228 -6.44 -3.80 -12.48
CA LYS A 228 -7.39 -4.37 -13.44
C LYS A 228 -8.82 -4.17 -12.94
N ALA A 229 -9.77 -4.22 -13.86
CA ALA A 229 -11.20 -4.11 -13.56
C ALA A 229 -11.90 -5.46 -13.78
N ALA A 230 -12.84 -5.77 -12.91
CA ALA A 230 -13.79 -6.85 -13.08
C ALA A 230 -15.20 -6.28 -12.92
N SER A 231 -16.10 -6.63 -13.85
CA SER A 231 -17.43 -6.03 -13.90
C SER A 231 -18.50 -7.09 -14.17
N GLN A 232 -19.68 -6.90 -13.56
CA GLN A 232 -20.87 -7.71 -13.74
C GLN A 232 -22.09 -6.78 -13.83
N GLY A 233 -22.84 -6.85 -14.94
CA GLY A 233 -23.92 -5.92 -15.20
C GLY A 233 -23.44 -4.47 -15.25
N LYS A 234 -24.01 -3.62 -14.39
CA LYS A 234 -23.66 -2.18 -14.26
C LYS A 234 -22.66 -1.91 -13.14
N VAL A 235 -22.18 -2.94 -12.43
CA VAL A 235 -21.28 -2.80 -11.30
C VAL A 235 -19.88 -3.30 -11.68
N GLY A 236 -18.86 -2.63 -11.18
CA GLY A 236 -17.47 -3.05 -11.33
C GLY A 236 -16.65 -2.82 -10.06
N ILE A 237 -15.54 -3.55 -9.98
CA ILE A 237 -14.53 -3.46 -8.91
C ILE A 237 -13.13 -3.46 -9.53
N TYR A 238 -12.15 -2.91 -8.82
CA TYR A 238 -10.75 -3.10 -9.13
C TYR A 238 -10.14 -4.30 -8.42
N TYR A 239 -9.12 -4.87 -9.04
CA TYR A 239 -8.25 -5.85 -8.43
C TYR A 239 -6.82 -5.66 -8.91
N ILE A 240 -5.86 -6.07 -8.07
CA ILE A 240 -4.44 -5.97 -8.41
C ILE A 240 -3.94 -7.33 -8.89
N ARG A 241 -3.56 -7.37 -10.17
CA ARG A 241 -2.82 -8.48 -10.74
C ARG A 241 -1.35 -8.34 -10.37
N ARG A 242 -0.73 -9.45 -9.99
CA ARG A 242 0.67 -9.53 -9.60
C ARG A 242 1.41 -10.47 -10.54
N GLU A 243 2.59 -10.06 -10.97
CA GLU A 243 3.55 -10.94 -11.66
C GLU A 243 4.53 -11.60 -10.68
N THR A 244 4.27 -11.45 -9.38
CA THR A 244 5.08 -11.98 -8.28
C THR A 244 4.23 -12.76 -7.27
N CYS A 245 4.73 -13.90 -6.82
CA CYS A 245 4.04 -14.74 -5.86
C CYS A 245 4.63 -14.58 -4.46
N CYS A 246 3.76 -14.31 -3.47
CA CYS A 246 4.10 -14.33 -2.04
C CYS A 246 4.36 -15.72 -1.45
N LEU A 247 4.43 -16.76 -2.29
CA LEU A 247 4.68 -18.17 -1.90
C LEU A 247 3.68 -18.78 -0.90
N LYS A 248 2.57 -18.10 -0.57
CA LYS A 248 1.53 -18.59 0.34
C LYS A 248 0.98 -19.97 -0.03
N TYR A 249 0.98 -20.33 -1.31
CA TYR A 249 0.52 -21.65 -1.78
C TYR A 249 1.45 -22.79 -1.35
N LYS A 250 2.68 -22.49 -0.89
CA LYS A 250 3.62 -23.48 -0.34
C LYS A 250 3.29 -23.86 1.11
N LEU A 251 2.29 -23.22 1.73
CA LEU A 251 1.77 -23.62 3.03
C LEU A 251 0.81 -24.79 2.87
N ASP A 252 0.87 -25.74 3.79
CA ASP A 252 0.03 -26.93 3.75
C ASP A 252 -1.47 -26.57 3.75
N GLY A 253 -2.21 -27.21 2.84
CA GLY A 253 -3.63 -26.98 2.63
C GLY A 253 -4.01 -25.63 1.99
N LYS A 254 -3.05 -24.79 1.59
CA LYS A 254 -3.36 -23.50 0.94
C LYS A 254 -3.34 -23.62 -0.59
N LYS A 255 -4.44 -23.19 -1.21
CA LYS A 255 -4.56 -23.09 -2.68
C LYS A 255 -3.99 -21.77 -3.20
N ASN A 256 -3.77 -21.70 -4.52
CA ASN A 256 -3.48 -20.45 -5.23
C ASN A 256 -4.48 -19.35 -4.84
N CYS A 257 -3.99 -18.26 -4.26
CA CYS A 257 -4.84 -17.13 -3.91
C CYS A 257 -5.39 -16.42 -5.15
N ALA A 258 -6.36 -15.53 -4.95
CA ALA A 258 -6.98 -14.73 -6.01
C ALA A 258 -5.97 -13.92 -6.84
N THR A 259 -4.87 -13.50 -6.22
CA THR A 259 -3.82 -12.67 -6.82
C THR A 259 -2.57 -13.47 -7.22
N CYS A 260 -2.67 -14.81 -7.34
CA CYS A 260 -1.51 -15.65 -7.60
C CYS A 260 -1.11 -15.55 -9.08
N GLN A 261 0.13 -15.18 -9.39
CA GLN A 261 0.67 -15.08 -10.76
C GLN A 261 0.51 -16.38 -11.58
N GLN A 262 0.39 -17.53 -10.89
CA GLN A 262 0.25 -18.85 -11.51
C GLN A 262 -1.17 -19.11 -12.03
N ARG A 263 -2.11 -18.20 -11.80
CA ARG A 263 -3.46 -18.26 -12.39
C ARG A 263 -3.44 -17.49 -13.71
N GLU A 264 -4.03 -18.08 -14.73
CA GLU A 264 -4.16 -17.42 -16.03
C GLU A 264 -4.99 -16.13 -15.91
N PRO A 265 -4.74 -15.12 -16.78
CA PRO A 265 -5.48 -13.86 -16.80
C PRO A 265 -6.99 -14.03 -16.74
N ALA A 266 -7.53 -14.92 -17.56
CA ALA A 266 -8.96 -15.17 -17.67
C ALA A 266 -9.53 -15.81 -16.40
N GLU A 267 -8.78 -16.72 -15.77
CA GLU A 267 -9.20 -17.36 -14.51
C GLU A 267 -9.23 -16.37 -13.35
N GLN A 268 -8.23 -15.47 -13.27
CA GLN A 268 -8.24 -14.40 -12.28
C GLN A 268 -9.42 -13.46 -12.49
N LEU A 269 -9.67 -13.04 -13.73
CA LEU A 269 -10.78 -12.16 -14.06
C LEU A 269 -12.12 -12.81 -13.65
N ALA A 270 -12.35 -14.08 -14.02
CA ALA A 270 -13.56 -14.80 -13.65
C ALA A 270 -13.75 -14.89 -12.13
N LEU A 271 -12.67 -15.11 -11.38
CA LEU A 271 -12.70 -15.14 -9.91
C LEU A 271 -12.99 -13.78 -9.28
N TYR A 272 -12.62 -12.67 -9.92
CA TYR A 272 -12.96 -11.33 -9.44
C TYR A 272 -14.35 -10.88 -9.91
N GLN A 273 -14.80 -11.32 -11.08
CA GLN A 273 -16.19 -11.12 -11.53
C GLN A 273 -17.17 -11.76 -10.54
N SER A 274 -16.89 -12.96 -10.02
CA SER A 274 -17.74 -13.59 -9.00
C SER A 274 -17.73 -12.90 -7.62
N LYS A 275 -16.89 -11.88 -7.43
CA LYS A 275 -16.86 -11.03 -6.23
C LYS A 275 -17.49 -9.67 -6.45
N VAL A 276 -17.88 -9.33 -7.68
CA VAL A 276 -18.62 -8.11 -7.96
C VAL A 276 -19.98 -8.23 -7.27
N PRO A 277 -20.36 -7.28 -6.40
CA PRO A 277 -21.67 -7.30 -5.78
C PRO A 277 -22.78 -7.29 -6.83
N VAL A 278 -23.82 -8.11 -6.60
CA VAL A 278 -25.01 -8.20 -7.46
C VAL A 278 -26.03 -7.16 -7.02
#